data_AF-A0A382FDK9-F1
#
_entry.id   AF-A0A382FDK9-F1
#
_cell.length_a   1.000
_cell.length_b   1.000
_cell.length_c   1.000
_cell.angle_alpha   90.00
_cell.angle_beta   90.00
_cell.angle_gamma   90.00
#
_symmetry.space_group_name_H-M   'P 1'
#
loop_
_entity.id
_entity.type
_entity.pdbx_description
1 polymer ?
#
loop_
_entity_poly.entity_id
_entity_poly.type
_entity_poly.pdbx_seq_one_letter_code
_entity_poly.pdbx_strand_id
1 'polypeptide(L)'
;MTEPSPHFLNERTQGWLRFLWRKATTEDDWSENGEPHPWWDRYSTAPMMNFPRFDLSESSYAIGLMSDVTPAWREVYATILEGLVERHLTYWAAVDWLTQFGHDPSRESYPKSWRDTLIPKHLFGSYDTPGWTANGVEPWGLQKDPIGAEGNLFFKGWLNLVMSLHKYVSGENKWEKSFEVAGVGGTRFEWTQPKLANHLVELWSRHPAGLHCENTKVWPFCLSAAGLGLQMNDTLSGTSTHEVFDSWLEYAKENYFGVDESNKLRWTTFYYDPIRNEHMRHGPSDALPTSLYLLPQDPSYAEFLYHAAVAKMGWSDQKKPVRAPSDPRFIALGLALAKEWGDEQTLNRLNKYVEENFEPRAFGPDKSE
;
A
#
# COMPACT_ATOMS: atom_id res chain seq x y z
N MET A 1 -14.60 -16.74 -26.73
CA MET A 1 -15.87 -16.35 -26.12
C MET A 1 -15.87 -16.93 -24.72
N THR A 2 -15.45 -16.13 -23.75
CA THR A 2 -15.51 -16.48 -22.32
C THR A 2 -16.96 -16.41 -21.85
N GLU A 3 -17.42 -17.41 -21.10
CA GLU A 3 -18.74 -17.33 -20.45
C GLU A 3 -18.82 -16.04 -19.61
N PRO A 4 -19.99 -15.36 -19.59
CA PRO A 4 -20.16 -14.20 -18.72
C PRO A 4 -19.90 -14.62 -17.27
N SER A 5 -19.01 -13.89 -16.61
CA SER A 5 -18.70 -14.13 -15.20
C SER A 5 -20.00 -14.07 -14.40
N PRO A 6 -20.25 -15.01 -13.47
CA PRO A 6 -21.45 -14.99 -12.67
C PRO A 6 -21.60 -13.65 -11.93
N HIS A 7 -22.76 -12.99 -12.09
CA HIS A 7 -23.14 -11.78 -11.36
C HIS A 7 -23.53 -12.07 -9.90
N PHE A 8 -22.76 -12.90 -9.21
CA PHE A 8 -22.95 -13.18 -7.80
C PHE A 8 -21.62 -13.38 -7.08
N LEU A 9 -21.56 -12.92 -5.84
CA LEU A 9 -20.45 -13.19 -4.93
C LEU A 9 -20.65 -14.57 -4.29
N ASN A 10 -19.59 -15.38 -4.20
CA ASN A 10 -19.64 -16.63 -3.45
C ASN A 10 -19.76 -16.36 -1.93
N GLU A 11 -20.12 -17.39 -1.14
CA GLU A 11 -20.36 -17.26 0.30
C GLU A 11 -19.17 -16.66 1.07
N ARG A 12 -17.94 -17.06 0.75
CA ARG A 12 -16.73 -16.52 1.39
C ARG A 12 -16.57 -15.02 1.10
N THR A 13 -16.80 -14.62 -0.15
CA THR A 13 -16.75 -13.21 -0.57
C THR A 13 -17.88 -12.39 0.07
N GLN A 14 -19.08 -12.95 0.23
CA GLN A 14 -20.18 -12.31 0.96
C GLN A 14 -19.86 -12.13 2.46
N GLY A 15 -19.20 -13.12 3.08
CA GLY A 15 -18.70 -13.02 4.45
C GLY A 15 -17.71 -11.88 4.63
N TRP A 16 -16.73 -11.79 3.72
CA TRP A 16 -15.78 -10.66 3.67
C TRP A 16 -16.46 -9.32 3.46
N LEU A 17 -17.43 -9.23 2.54
CA LEU A 17 -18.18 -8.00 2.32
C LEU A 17 -18.94 -7.56 3.58
N ARG A 18 -19.55 -8.51 4.30
CA ARG A 18 -20.21 -8.24 5.59
C ARG A 18 -19.22 -7.75 6.65
N PHE A 19 -18.02 -8.33 6.71
CA PHE A 19 -16.97 -7.88 7.60
C PHE A 19 -16.54 -6.44 7.26
N LEU A 20 -16.24 -6.15 5.98
CA LEU A 20 -15.85 -4.82 5.53
C LEU A 20 -16.96 -3.77 5.74
N TRP A 21 -18.23 -4.15 5.55
CA TRP A 21 -19.37 -3.32 5.92
C TRP A 21 -19.32 -2.94 7.40
N ARG A 22 -19.30 -3.94 8.30
CA ARG A 22 -19.24 -3.68 9.74
C ARG A 22 -18.03 -2.82 10.11
N LYS A 23 -16.87 -3.17 9.57
CA LYS A 23 -15.61 -2.46 9.80
C LYS A 23 -15.71 -0.98 9.44
N ALA A 24 -16.34 -0.65 8.31
CA ALA A 24 -16.49 0.74 7.84
C ALA A 24 -17.67 1.49 8.46
N THR A 25 -18.73 0.80 8.89
CA THR A 25 -19.97 1.47 9.37
C THR A 25 -20.16 1.45 10.88
N THR A 26 -19.39 0.65 11.63
CA THR A 26 -19.44 0.71 13.10
C THR A 26 -18.77 1.98 13.59
N GLU A 27 -19.45 2.68 14.50
CA GLU A 27 -18.90 3.86 15.17
C GLU A 27 -17.64 3.50 15.97
N ASP A 28 -16.57 4.24 15.74
CA ASP A 28 -15.29 4.14 16.44
C ASP A 28 -14.62 5.52 16.54
N ASP A 29 -13.70 5.68 17.49
CA ASP A 29 -13.10 6.98 17.79
C ASP A 29 -11.69 7.08 17.20
N TRP A 30 -11.60 7.69 16.01
CA TRP A 30 -10.32 8.00 15.35
C TRP A 30 -9.80 9.42 15.65
N SER A 31 -10.34 10.08 16.69
CA SER A 31 -9.82 11.37 17.13
C SER A 31 -8.48 11.23 17.85
N GLU A 32 -7.81 12.36 18.09
CA GLU A 32 -6.53 12.42 18.81
C GLU A 32 -6.61 11.89 20.26
N ASN A 33 -7.80 11.96 20.87
CA ASN A 33 -8.03 11.47 22.23
C ASN A 33 -8.73 10.11 22.26
N GLY A 34 -8.99 9.53 21.09
CA GLY A 34 -9.73 8.30 20.90
C GLY A 34 -8.86 7.07 20.77
N GLU A 35 -9.51 5.92 20.63
CA GLU A 35 -8.88 4.67 20.21
C GLU A 35 -9.78 3.96 19.17
N PRO A 36 -9.26 3.69 17.95
CA PRO A 36 -9.97 2.94 16.94
C PRO A 36 -10.34 1.55 17.43
N HIS A 37 -11.40 0.98 16.84
CA HIS A 37 -11.79 -0.38 17.16
C HIS A 37 -10.62 -1.37 16.90
N PRO A 38 -10.40 -2.40 17.75
CA PRO A 38 -9.24 -3.31 17.65
C PRO A 38 -9.10 -4.13 16.36
N TRP A 39 -10.09 -4.11 15.46
CA TRP A 39 -10.00 -4.81 14.17
C TRP A 39 -9.12 -4.08 13.14
N TRP A 40 -8.74 -2.83 13.41
CA TRP A 40 -7.86 -2.07 12.55
C TRP A 40 -6.44 -2.50 12.84
N ASP A 41 -5.73 -2.94 11.79
CA ASP A 41 -4.38 -3.46 11.98
C ASP A 41 -3.43 -2.38 12.53
N ARG A 42 -2.83 -2.69 13.68
CA ARG A 42 -1.74 -1.91 14.27
C ARG A 42 -0.61 -2.81 14.79
N TYR A 43 -0.56 -4.05 14.30
CA TYR A 43 0.31 -5.09 14.85
C TYR A 43 1.09 -5.84 13.77
N SER A 44 0.50 -6.06 12.60
CA SER A 44 1.08 -6.91 11.57
C SER A 44 2.24 -6.21 10.87
N THR A 45 3.27 -6.96 10.50
CA THR A 45 4.42 -6.43 9.75
C THR A 45 5.14 -5.26 10.43
N ALA A 46 5.25 -5.30 11.75
CA ALA A 46 6.13 -4.39 12.47
C ALA A 46 7.58 -4.52 11.94
N PRO A 47 8.32 -3.41 11.78
CA PRO A 47 7.97 -2.06 12.22
C PRO A 47 7.27 -1.16 11.19
N MET A 48 6.96 -1.64 9.98
CA MET A 48 6.58 -0.77 8.86
C MET A 48 5.08 -0.58 8.69
N MET A 49 4.33 -1.68 8.51
CA MET A 49 2.93 -1.62 8.07
C MET A 49 1.93 -1.88 9.21
N ASN A 50 2.40 -1.81 10.45
CA ASN A 50 1.59 -1.97 11.66
C ASN A 50 0.87 -0.67 12.05
N PHE A 51 0.27 0.02 11.07
CA PHE A 51 -0.48 1.25 11.28
C PHE A 51 -1.85 1.19 10.57
N PRO A 52 -2.93 1.68 11.19
CA PRO A 52 -4.30 1.51 10.69
C PRO A 52 -4.54 1.95 9.24
N ARG A 53 -3.79 2.95 8.75
CA ARG A 53 -3.93 3.45 7.37
C ARG A 53 -3.67 2.41 6.29
N PHE A 54 -2.79 1.44 6.53
CA PHE A 54 -2.49 0.42 5.54
C PHE A 54 -3.66 -0.53 5.41
N ASP A 55 -4.32 -0.80 6.52
CA ASP A 55 -5.54 -1.60 6.56
C ASP A 55 -6.73 -0.87 5.91
N LEU A 56 -6.88 0.45 6.11
CA LEU A 56 -7.87 1.26 5.37
C LEU A 56 -7.71 1.09 3.86
N SER A 57 -6.46 1.19 3.41
CA SER A 57 -6.07 1.11 2.01
C SER A 57 -6.28 -0.28 1.41
N GLU A 58 -5.74 -1.31 2.04
CA GLU A 58 -5.82 -2.69 1.56
C GLU A 58 -7.26 -3.23 1.62
N SER A 59 -8.07 -2.75 2.55
CA SER A 59 -9.51 -3.04 2.62
C SER A 59 -10.31 -2.49 1.42
N SER A 60 -9.77 -1.52 0.68
CA SER A 60 -10.50 -0.84 -0.41
C SER A 60 -10.47 -1.60 -1.75
N TYR A 61 -9.41 -2.36 -2.05
CA TYR A 61 -9.18 -2.89 -3.40
C TYR A 61 -10.22 -3.92 -3.83
N ALA A 62 -10.55 -4.83 -2.91
CA ALA A 62 -11.55 -5.85 -3.18
C ALA A 62 -12.94 -5.23 -3.41
N ILE A 63 -13.24 -4.07 -2.81
CA ILE A 63 -14.52 -3.39 -2.96
C ILE A 63 -14.73 -2.88 -4.39
N GLY A 64 -13.68 -2.29 -5.00
CA GLY A 64 -13.71 -1.90 -6.41
C GLY A 64 -14.05 -3.09 -7.31
N LEU A 65 -13.35 -4.21 -7.13
CA LEU A 65 -13.57 -5.44 -7.90
C LEU A 65 -14.97 -6.05 -7.68
N MET A 66 -15.46 -6.08 -6.44
CA MET A 66 -16.80 -6.58 -6.14
C MET A 66 -17.89 -5.71 -6.78
N SER A 67 -17.65 -4.39 -6.92
CA SER A 67 -18.61 -3.47 -7.53
C SER A 67 -18.89 -3.75 -9.01
N ASP A 68 -17.92 -4.31 -9.72
CA ASP A 68 -18.09 -4.73 -11.12
C ASP A 68 -18.80 -6.08 -11.25
N VAL A 69 -18.60 -6.98 -10.29
CA VAL A 69 -19.25 -8.30 -10.27
C VAL A 69 -20.74 -8.17 -9.96
N THR A 70 -21.09 -7.34 -8.97
CA THR A 70 -22.47 -7.15 -8.47
C THR A 70 -22.86 -5.68 -8.43
N PRO A 71 -23.04 -5.02 -9.60
CA PRO A 71 -23.29 -3.57 -9.68
C PRO A 71 -24.59 -3.12 -9.01
N ALA A 72 -25.55 -4.02 -8.81
CA ALA A 72 -26.77 -3.73 -8.06
C ALA A 72 -26.52 -3.36 -6.59
N TRP A 73 -25.34 -3.66 -6.04
CA TRP A 73 -24.96 -3.40 -4.66
C TRP A 73 -24.01 -2.19 -4.53
N ARG A 74 -23.91 -1.35 -5.58
CA ARG A 74 -23.00 -0.18 -5.61
C ARG A 74 -23.12 0.74 -4.40
N GLU A 75 -24.33 0.97 -3.90
CA GLU A 75 -24.54 1.79 -2.69
C GLU A 75 -23.79 1.22 -1.48
N VAL A 76 -23.80 -0.10 -1.29
CA VAL A 76 -23.09 -0.78 -0.19
C VAL A 76 -21.58 -0.58 -0.32
N TYR A 77 -21.04 -0.75 -1.54
CA TYR A 77 -19.61 -0.56 -1.81
C TYR A 77 -19.18 0.90 -1.64
N ALA A 78 -20.00 1.84 -2.09
CA ALA A 78 -19.78 3.27 -1.94
C ALA A 78 -19.70 3.66 -0.45
N THR A 79 -20.66 3.22 0.36
CA THR A 79 -20.66 3.48 1.82
C THR A 79 -19.42 2.91 2.51
N ILE A 80 -18.96 1.71 2.12
CA ILE A 80 -17.73 1.15 2.67
C ILE A 80 -16.54 2.05 2.32
N LEU A 81 -16.36 2.38 1.05
CA LEU A 81 -15.24 3.21 0.60
C LEU A 81 -15.28 4.61 1.22
N GLU A 82 -16.46 5.20 1.36
CA GLU A 82 -16.65 6.47 2.05
C GLU A 82 -16.19 6.39 3.51
N GLY A 83 -16.62 5.38 4.27
CA GLY A 83 -16.19 5.18 5.64
C GLY A 83 -14.68 4.91 5.79
N LEU A 84 -14.03 4.32 4.78
CA LEU A 84 -12.58 4.18 4.73
C LEU A 84 -11.89 5.53 4.51
N VAL A 85 -12.35 6.34 3.54
CA VAL A 85 -11.78 7.67 3.27
C VAL A 85 -11.98 8.59 4.48
N GLU A 86 -13.16 8.62 5.08
CA GLU A 86 -13.45 9.51 6.22
C GLU A 86 -12.51 9.23 7.40
N ARG A 87 -12.23 7.96 7.70
CA ARG A 87 -11.21 7.57 8.69
C ARG A 87 -9.81 7.95 8.27
N HIS A 88 -9.48 7.83 6.98
CA HIS A 88 -8.17 8.19 6.44
C HIS A 88 -7.85 9.69 6.60
N LEU A 89 -8.86 10.54 6.79
CA LEU A 89 -8.70 11.98 7.05
C LEU A 89 -8.44 12.32 8.53
N THR A 90 -8.53 11.35 9.43
CA THR A 90 -8.46 11.57 10.88
C THR A 90 -7.08 11.30 11.48
N TYR A 91 -6.94 11.52 12.79
CA TYR A 91 -5.66 11.46 13.51
C TYR A 91 -5.00 10.08 13.39
N TRP A 92 -5.78 9.01 13.59
CA TRP A 92 -5.24 7.65 13.64
C TRP A 92 -4.70 7.13 12.30
N ALA A 93 -5.12 7.71 11.18
CA ALA A 93 -4.58 7.38 9.87
C ALA A 93 -3.16 7.93 9.66
N ALA A 94 -2.82 9.05 10.30
CA ALA A 94 -1.49 9.66 10.25
C ALA A 94 -0.75 9.58 11.60
N VAL A 95 -1.15 8.68 12.51
CA VAL A 95 -0.69 8.68 13.91
C VAL A 95 0.82 8.70 14.05
N ASP A 96 1.54 7.96 13.20
CA ASP A 96 2.99 7.91 13.18
C ASP A 96 3.61 9.23 12.73
N TRP A 97 3.08 9.87 11.67
CA TRP A 97 3.52 11.20 11.26
C TRP A 97 3.25 12.28 12.31
N LEU A 98 2.15 12.12 13.06
CA LEU A 98 1.67 13.06 14.07
C LEU A 98 2.30 12.86 15.46
N THR A 99 3.09 11.80 15.67
CA THR A 99 3.67 11.48 16.99
C THR A 99 5.14 11.13 16.98
N GLN A 100 5.67 10.56 15.89
CA GLN A 100 7.06 10.11 15.80
C GLN A 100 7.97 11.27 15.38
N PHE A 101 8.17 12.20 16.32
CA PHE A 101 8.97 13.38 16.08
C PHE A 101 10.46 13.15 16.30
N GLY A 102 11.28 13.73 15.42
CA GLY A 102 12.73 13.60 15.46
C GLY A 102 13.19 12.18 15.17
N HIS A 103 14.46 11.92 15.41
CA HIS A 103 15.00 10.57 15.21
C HIS A 103 14.43 9.56 16.21
N ASP A 104 14.39 8.30 15.80
CA ASP A 104 13.89 7.20 16.62
C ASP A 104 14.74 7.06 17.89
N PRO A 105 14.11 7.12 19.10
CA PRO A 105 14.82 6.96 20.35
C PRO A 105 15.38 5.54 20.57
N SER A 106 14.92 4.55 19.80
CA SER A 106 15.26 3.14 19.93
C SER A 106 16.38 2.68 19.00
N ARG A 107 17.05 3.60 18.28
CA ARG A 107 18.09 3.26 17.29
C ARG A 107 19.16 2.31 17.81
N GLU A 108 19.60 2.51 19.06
CA GLU A 108 20.65 1.71 19.69
C GLU A 108 20.18 0.32 20.17
N SER A 109 18.86 0.09 20.25
CA SER A 109 18.25 -1.09 20.87
C SER A 109 17.46 -1.97 19.91
N TYR A 110 17.56 -1.73 18.59
CA TYR A 110 16.85 -2.54 17.61
C TYR A 110 17.18 -4.04 17.66
N PRO A 111 16.22 -4.91 17.32
CA PRO A 111 16.46 -6.34 17.16
C PRO A 111 17.62 -6.62 16.20
N LYS A 112 18.53 -7.51 16.62
CA LYS A 112 19.70 -7.89 15.79
C LYS A 112 19.31 -8.46 14.43
N SER A 113 18.12 -9.04 14.30
CA SER A 113 17.57 -9.56 13.05
C SER A 113 17.32 -8.48 11.99
N TRP A 114 17.16 -7.21 12.38
CA TRP A 114 16.94 -6.09 11.46
C TRP A 114 18.22 -5.62 10.77
N ARG A 115 19.38 -6.02 11.31
CA ARG A 115 20.68 -5.73 10.70
C ARG A 115 20.79 -6.50 9.38
N ASP A 116 21.03 -5.77 8.29
CA ASP A 116 21.14 -6.29 6.93
C ASP A 116 19.84 -6.83 6.32
N THR A 117 18.69 -6.63 6.98
CA THR A 117 17.37 -7.03 6.47
C THR A 117 16.38 -5.87 6.43
N LEU A 118 16.52 -4.89 7.33
CA LEU A 118 15.76 -3.64 7.31
C LEU A 118 16.70 -2.43 7.35
N ILE A 119 17.88 -2.57 7.94
CA ILE A 119 18.84 -1.49 8.12
C ILE A 119 20.22 -1.94 7.61
N PRO A 120 20.90 -1.15 6.74
CA PRO A 120 22.25 -1.45 6.29
C PRO A 120 23.20 -1.68 7.47
N LYS A 121 24.09 -2.69 7.35
CA LYS A 121 25.00 -3.10 8.45
C LYS A 121 25.78 -1.93 9.06
N HIS A 122 26.24 -1.01 8.22
CA HIS A 122 27.08 0.12 8.62
C HIS A 122 26.29 1.28 9.24
N LEU A 123 24.96 1.25 9.16
CA LEU A 123 24.04 2.26 9.71
C LEU A 123 23.27 1.76 10.95
N PHE A 124 23.39 0.46 11.26
CA PHE A 124 22.70 -0.16 12.38
C PHE A 124 23.13 0.47 13.71
N GLY A 125 22.17 1.01 14.48
CA GLY A 125 22.44 1.72 15.73
C GLY A 125 22.29 3.24 15.65
N SER A 126 22.31 3.82 14.44
CA SER A 126 22.31 5.28 14.24
C SER A 126 21.33 5.77 13.19
N TYR A 127 20.58 4.85 12.57
CA TYR A 127 19.65 5.10 11.48
C TYR A 127 18.23 4.75 11.87
N ASP A 128 17.28 5.65 11.59
CA ASP A 128 15.87 5.43 11.90
C ASP A 128 15.37 4.21 11.13
N THR A 129 14.72 3.28 11.82
CA THR A 129 14.16 2.08 11.19
C THR A 129 13.09 2.45 10.15
N PRO A 130 12.90 1.64 9.09
CA PRO A 130 11.63 1.60 8.38
C PRO A 130 10.43 1.60 9.34
N GLY A 131 9.40 2.40 9.04
CA GLY A 131 8.22 2.59 9.87
C GLY A 131 8.33 3.65 10.98
N TRP A 132 9.52 4.23 11.19
CA TRP A 132 9.66 5.45 11.99
C TRP A 132 9.71 6.69 11.07
N THR A 133 8.70 7.54 11.11
CA THR A 133 8.52 8.64 10.15
C THR A 133 9.54 9.77 10.28
N ALA A 134 10.08 9.97 11.48
CA ALA A 134 11.03 11.02 11.80
C ALA A 134 10.58 12.44 11.40
N ASN A 135 9.30 12.77 11.57
CA ASN A 135 8.80 14.12 11.30
C ASN A 135 9.52 15.14 12.21
N GLY A 136 10.05 16.25 11.69
CA GLY A 136 10.85 17.18 12.51
C GLY A 136 12.36 17.11 12.32
N VAL A 137 12.90 16.09 11.63
CA VAL A 137 14.35 16.03 11.35
C VAL A 137 14.74 16.96 10.21
N GLU A 138 16.00 17.40 10.22
CA GLU A 138 16.57 18.19 9.13
C GLU A 138 16.69 17.36 7.84
N PRO A 139 16.52 17.98 6.65
CA PRO A 139 16.30 19.42 6.40
C PRO A 139 14.83 19.88 6.46
N TRP A 140 13.89 18.98 6.74
CA TRP A 140 12.45 19.26 6.56
C TRP A 140 11.82 20.03 7.72
N GLY A 141 12.36 19.88 8.93
CA GLY A 141 11.74 20.40 10.15
C GLY A 141 10.37 19.77 10.41
N LEU A 142 9.62 20.34 11.35
CA LEU A 142 8.31 19.79 11.74
C LEU A 142 7.24 20.16 10.72
N GLN A 143 6.67 19.16 10.06
CA GLN A 143 5.61 19.32 9.07
C GLN A 143 4.27 18.91 9.69
N LYS A 144 3.43 19.91 9.99
CA LYS A 144 2.18 19.72 10.76
C LYS A 144 1.04 19.09 9.97
N ASP A 145 1.04 19.26 8.65
CA ASP A 145 0.03 18.77 7.73
C ASP A 145 0.49 17.45 7.10
N PRO A 146 -0.20 16.31 7.36
CA PRO A 146 0.14 15.02 6.78
C PRO A 146 0.05 14.97 5.24
N ILE A 147 -0.82 15.76 4.62
CA ILE A 147 -0.93 15.85 3.15
C ILE A 147 0.11 16.82 2.61
N GLY A 148 0.24 17.99 3.25
CA GLY A 148 1.15 19.06 2.83
C GLY A 148 2.64 18.82 3.13
N ALA A 149 2.96 17.75 3.87
CA ALA A 149 4.33 17.34 4.14
C ALA A 149 5.09 16.98 2.85
N GLU A 150 6.41 17.18 2.83
CA GLU A 150 7.24 16.72 1.70
C GLU A 150 7.29 15.19 1.67
N GLY A 151 7.50 14.57 2.84
CA GLY A 151 7.41 13.13 3.06
C GLY A 151 5.98 12.63 3.23
N ASN A 152 5.78 11.58 4.02
CA ASN A 152 4.48 10.97 4.31
C ASN A 152 3.74 10.42 3.08
N LEU A 153 4.46 10.00 2.04
CA LEU A 153 3.86 9.55 0.78
C LEU A 153 2.84 8.42 0.96
N PHE A 154 3.07 7.47 1.86
CA PHE A 154 2.13 6.36 2.11
C PHE A 154 0.75 6.85 2.57
N PHE A 155 0.66 8.07 3.11
CA PHE A 155 -0.59 8.63 3.59
C PHE A 155 -1.34 9.25 2.42
N LYS A 156 -0.73 10.27 1.79
CA LYS A 156 -1.35 11.06 0.72
C LYS A 156 -1.51 10.28 -0.59
N GLY A 157 -0.58 9.40 -0.93
CA GLY A 157 -0.65 8.57 -2.14
C GLY A 157 -1.83 7.60 -2.10
N TRP A 158 -1.97 6.87 -0.98
CA TRP A 158 -3.10 5.96 -0.80
C TRP A 158 -4.42 6.68 -0.56
N LEU A 159 -4.43 7.81 0.16
CA LEU A 159 -5.63 8.63 0.29
C LEU A 159 -6.21 8.97 -1.09
N ASN A 160 -5.36 9.42 -2.02
CA ASN A 160 -5.78 9.70 -3.39
C ASN A 160 -6.34 8.46 -4.10
N LEU A 161 -5.70 7.30 -3.93
CA LEU A 161 -6.17 6.05 -4.52
C LEU A 161 -7.54 5.62 -3.98
N VAL A 162 -7.75 5.67 -2.67
CA VAL A 162 -9.03 5.29 -2.04
C VAL A 162 -10.13 6.31 -2.39
N MET A 163 -9.82 7.60 -2.47
CA MET A 163 -10.75 8.64 -2.96
C MET A 163 -11.17 8.38 -4.42
N SER A 164 -10.22 8.01 -5.28
CA SER A 164 -10.49 7.64 -6.67
C SER A 164 -11.34 6.38 -6.76
N LEU A 165 -11.08 5.35 -5.95
CA LEU A 165 -11.93 4.16 -5.84
C LEU A 165 -13.36 4.51 -5.41
N HIS A 166 -13.51 5.38 -4.41
CA HIS A 166 -14.82 5.88 -4.01
C HIS A 166 -15.55 6.53 -5.19
N LYS A 167 -14.92 7.48 -5.89
CA LYS A 167 -15.51 8.16 -7.06
C LYS A 167 -15.88 7.18 -8.17
N TYR A 168 -15.03 6.18 -8.44
CA TYR A 168 -15.32 5.15 -9.44
C TYR A 168 -16.57 4.32 -9.10
N VAL A 169 -16.71 3.91 -7.84
CA VAL A 169 -17.81 3.05 -7.40
C VAL A 169 -19.12 3.82 -7.22
N SER A 170 -19.06 5.01 -6.62
CA SER A 170 -20.25 5.82 -6.31
C SER A 170 -20.69 6.71 -7.47
N GLY A 171 -19.77 7.09 -8.36
CA GLY A 171 -19.98 8.14 -9.36
C GLY A 171 -20.00 9.56 -8.77
N GLU A 172 -19.70 9.71 -7.48
CA GLU A 172 -19.81 11.00 -6.79
C GLU A 172 -18.48 11.76 -6.73
N ASN A 173 -18.55 13.06 -7.01
CA ASN A 173 -17.43 14.00 -6.87
C ASN A 173 -17.29 14.55 -5.42
N LYS A 174 -17.58 13.73 -4.39
CA LYS A 174 -17.57 14.16 -2.98
C LYS A 174 -16.25 14.84 -2.60
N TRP A 175 -15.12 14.24 -2.98
CA TRP A 175 -13.77 14.68 -2.61
C TRP A 175 -13.20 15.81 -3.48
N GLU A 176 -13.94 16.24 -4.51
CA GLU A 176 -13.63 17.50 -5.23
C GLU A 176 -14.06 18.73 -4.41
N LYS A 177 -14.99 18.53 -3.46
CA LYS A 177 -15.34 19.53 -2.45
C LYS A 177 -14.30 19.53 -1.33
N SER A 178 -14.30 20.63 -0.59
CA SER A 178 -13.43 20.82 0.57
C SER A 178 -13.66 19.74 1.64
N PHE A 179 -12.57 19.21 2.20
CA PHE A 179 -12.53 18.36 3.37
C PHE A 179 -11.35 18.74 4.27
N GLU A 180 -11.43 18.40 5.55
CA GLU A 180 -10.37 18.65 6.52
C GLU A 180 -9.59 17.38 6.85
N VAL A 181 -8.27 17.50 6.98
CA VAL A 181 -7.39 16.44 7.50
C VAL A 181 -6.86 16.82 8.89
N ALA A 182 -6.71 15.82 9.77
CA ALA A 182 -6.07 15.98 11.07
C ALA A 182 -4.58 16.35 10.93
N GLY A 183 -4.11 17.26 11.77
CA GLY A 183 -2.72 17.68 11.84
C GLY A 183 -2.15 17.65 13.26
N VAL A 184 -0.89 18.04 13.40
CA VAL A 184 -0.18 18.05 14.69
C VAL A 184 -0.88 18.97 15.70
N GLY A 185 -1.09 18.47 16.92
CA GLY A 185 -1.62 19.24 18.04
C GLY A 185 -3.04 19.77 17.80
N GLY A 186 -3.95 18.89 17.34
CA GLY A 186 -5.34 19.22 17.07
C GLY A 186 -5.60 20.17 15.89
N THR A 187 -4.58 20.48 15.08
CA THR A 187 -4.75 21.33 13.90
C THR A 187 -5.56 20.64 12.80
N ARG A 188 -6.20 21.44 11.94
CA ARG A 188 -6.96 20.98 10.76
C ARG A 188 -6.48 21.71 9.52
N PHE A 189 -6.34 20.98 8.42
CA PHE A 189 -5.90 21.52 7.13
C PHE A 189 -6.93 21.22 6.06
N GLU A 190 -7.26 22.23 5.26
CA GLU A 190 -8.28 22.14 4.24
C GLU A 190 -7.69 21.68 2.89
N TRP A 191 -8.27 20.62 2.33
CA TRP A 191 -7.84 20.02 1.07
C TRP A 191 -9.01 19.72 0.14
N THR A 192 -8.68 19.49 -1.12
CA THR A 192 -9.53 18.82 -2.10
C THR A 192 -8.69 17.76 -2.80
N GLN A 193 -9.31 16.73 -3.38
CA GLN A 193 -8.57 15.70 -4.10
C GLN A 193 -7.74 16.29 -5.27
N PRO A 194 -8.26 17.26 -6.08
CA PRO A 194 -7.43 17.93 -7.08
C PRO A 194 -6.22 18.68 -6.50
N LYS A 195 -6.36 19.35 -5.34
CA LYS A 195 -5.23 20.01 -4.67
C LYS A 195 -4.18 18.99 -4.22
N LEU A 196 -4.62 17.86 -3.65
CA LEU A 196 -3.75 16.76 -3.26
C LEU A 196 -2.99 16.20 -4.46
N ALA A 197 -3.68 15.87 -5.56
CA ALA A 197 -3.04 15.32 -6.76
C ALA A 197 -2.01 16.28 -7.35
N ASN A 198 -2.32 17.58 -7.43
CA ASN A 198 -1.37 18.60 -7.88
C ASN A 198 -0.17 18.75 -6.93
N HIS A 199 -0.39 18.61 -5.62
CA HIS A 199 0.70 18.63 -4.65
C HIS A 199 1.65 17.44 -4.82
N LEU A 200 1.13 16.25 -5.12
CA LEU A 200 1.95 15.09 -5.48
C LEU A 200 2.81 15.37 -6.72
N VAL A 201 2.23 15.96 -7.78
CA VAL A 201 2.94 16.34 -9.00
C VAL A 201 4.06 17.36 -8.72
N GLU A 202 3.75 18.39 -7.94
CA GLU A 202 4.73 19.43 -7.56
C GLU A 202 5.92 18.82 -6.82
N LEU A 203 5.66 17.98 -5.82
CA LEU A 203 6.71 17.31 -5.07
C LEU A 203 7.54 16.42 -5.99
N TRP A 204 6.91 15.57 -6.80
CA TRP A 204 7.63 14.61 -7.64
C TRP A 204 8.54 15.30 -8.67
N SER A 205 8.08 16.43 -9.21
CA SER A 205 8.84 17.25 -10.15
C SER A 205 10.15 17.79 -9.55
N ARG A 206 10.21 17.93 -8.21
CA ARG A 206 11.42 18.33 -7.48
C ARG A 206 12.31 17.16 -7.09
N HIS A 207 11.80 15.93 -7.14
CA HIS A 207 12.48 14.72 -6.65
C HIS A 207 12.42 13.59 -7.69
N PRO A 208 13.28 13.61 -8.72
CA PRO A 208 13.28 12.58 -9.78
C PRO A 208 13.48 11.15 -9.26
N ALA A 209 14.20 10.99 -8.15
CA ALA A 209 14.39 9.69 -7.51
C ALA A 209 13.12 9.15 -6.84
N GLY A 210 12.08 9.98 -6.64
CA GLY A 210 10.84 9.63 -5.99
C GLY A 210 10.65 10.34 -4.64
N LEU A 211 9.40 10.37 -4.19
CA LEU A 211 8.97 10.94 -2.92
C LEU A 211 9.21 10.01 -1.73
N HIS A 212 9.43 10.61 -0.58
CA HIS A 212 9.74 9.90 0.64
C HIS A 212 8.46 9.47 1.37
N CYS A 213 8.45 8.26 1.94
CA CYS A 213 7.41 7.80 2.85
C CYS A 213 7.72 8.30 4.26
N GLU A 214 8.67 7.69 4.96
CA GLU A 214 9.32 8.30 6.10
C GLU A 214 10.34 9.33 5.63
N ASN A 215 10.65 10.33 6.47
CA ASN A 215 11.79 11.19 6.18
C ASN A 215 13.02 10.33 5.93
N THR A 216 13.79 10.68 4.90
CA THR A 216 14.94 9.92 4.33
C THR A 216 14.65 8.65 3.54
N LYS A 217 13.42 8.10 3.45
CA LYS A 217 13.20 6.80 2.79
C LYS A 217 12.23 6.86 1.62
N VAL A 218 12.73 6.54 0.44
CA VAL A 218 12.00 6.47 -0.82
C VAL A 218 11.74 5.00 -1.16
N TRP A 219 10.47 4.62 -1.32
CA TRP A 219 10.07 3.21 -1.47
C TRP A 219 9.41 2.96 -2.82
N PRO A 220 9.91 2.04 -3.65
CA PRO A 220 9.23 1.66 -4.89
C PRO A 220 7.78 1.20 -4.66
N PHE A 221 7.53 0.48 -3.56
CA PHE A 221 6.18 0.12 -3.12
C PHE A 221 5.29 1.36 -2.95
N CYS A 222 5.74 2.34 -2.15
CA CYS A 222 4.96 3.56 -1.91
C CYS A 222 4.69 4.35 -3.19
N LEU A 223 5.72 4.49 -4.02
CA LEU A 223 5.65 5.27 -5.25
C LEU A 223 4.71 4.63 -6.26
N SER A 224 4.78 3.30 -6.42
CA SER A 224 3.89 2.57 -7.31
C SER A 224 2.42 2.71 -6.95
N ALA A 225 2.07 2.71 -5.66
CA ALA A 225 0.69 2.92 -5.24
C ALA A 225 0.23 4.38 -5.40
N ALA A 226 1.09 5.35 -5.10
CA ALA A 226 0.78 6.77 -5.31
C ALA A 226 0.60 7.09 -6.80
N GLY A 227 1.43 6.51 -7.66
CA GLY A 227 1.27 6.55 -9.12
C GLY A 227 -0.08 5.99 -9.55
N LEU A 228 -0.47 4.82 -9.05
CA LEU A 228 -1.78 4.24 -9.35
C LEU A 228 -2.93 5.16 -8.93
N GLY A 229 -2.81 5.81 -7.77
CA GLY A 229 -3.77 6.82 -7.33
C GLY A 229 -3.91 7.98 -8.33
N LEU A 230 -2.79 8.48 -8.87
CA LEU A 230 -2.80 9.53 -9.90
C LEU A 230 -3.39 9.03 -11.22
N GLN A 231 -3.01 7.84 -11.69
CA GLN A 231 -3.55 7.22 -12.91
C GLN A 231 -5.07 7.07 -12.84
N MET A 232 -5.57 6.59 -11.69
CA MET A 232 -6.99 6.40 -11.48
C MET A 232 -7.72 7.74 -11.39
N ASN A 233 -7.14 8.73 -10.70
CA ASN A 233 -7.70 10.09 -10.67
C ASN A 233 -7.79 10.70 -12.08
N ASP A 234 -6.73 10.57 -12.89
CA ASP A 234 -6.70 11.04 -14.28
C ASP A 234 -7.78 10.40 -15.14
N THR A 235 -7.94 9.09 -15.02
CA THR A 235 -8.97 8.33 -15.74
C THR A 235 -10.38 8.82 -15.41
N LEU A 236 -10.64 9.19 -14.15
CA LEU A 236 -11.95 9.61 -13.66
C LEU A 236 -12.24 11.11 -13.83
N SER A 237 -11.19 11.93 -13.92
CA SER A 237 -11.29 13.39 -13.89
C SER A 237 -10.82 14.06 -15.19
N GLY A 238 -10.25 13.30 -16.14
CA GLY A 238 -9.74 13.83 -17.41
C GLY A 238 -8.49 14.70 -17.24
N THR A 239 -7.69 14.44 -16.21
CA THR A 239 -6.41 15.12 -15.92
C THR A 239 -5.21 14.32 -16.43
N SER A 240 -4.00 14.85 -16.28
CA SER A 240 -2.74 14.23 -16.71
C SER A 240 -1.66 14.33 -15.62
N THR A 241 -2.04 14.03 -14.37
CA THR A 241 -1.16 14.09 -13.20
C THR A 241 -0.24 12.88 -13.05
N HIS A 242 -0.52 11.77 -13.74
CA HIS A 242 0.22 10.51 -13.66
C HIS A 242 1.58 10.53 -14.37
N GLU A 243 1.82 11.45 -15.32
CA GLU A 243 3.06 11.52 -16.12
C GLU A 243 4.35 11.62 -15.29
N VAL A 244 4.28 12.18 -14.07
CA VAL A 244 5.43 12.22 -13.14
C VAL A 244 5.84 10.84 -12.66
N PHE A 245 4.88 9.91 -12.54
CA PHE A 245 5.14 8.53 -12.20
C PHE A 245 5.80 7.79 -13.36
N ASP A 246 5.34 7.99 -14.60
CA ASP A 246 5.97 7.38 -15.79
C ASP A 246 7.45 7.79 -15.89
N SER A 247 7.73 9.07 -15.66
CA SER A 247 9.11 9.60 -15.63
C SER A 247 9.94 8.95 -14.51
N TRP A 248 9.34 8.75 -13.33
CA TRP A 248 10.00 8.05 -12.24
C TRP A 248 10.21 6.57 -12.52
N LEU A 249 9.27 5.89 -13.17
CA LEU A 249 9.38 4.46 -13.46
C LEU A 249 10.54 4.18 -14.40
N GLU A 250 10.76 5.02 -15.42
CA GLU A 250 11.93 4.92 -16.28
C GLU A 250 13.24 5.14 -15.50
N TYR A 251 13.28 6.12 -14.60
CA TYR A 251 14.40 6.28 -13.66
C TYR A 251 14.57 5.03 -12.77
N ALA A 252 13.47 4.45 -12.29
CA ALA A 252 13.46 3.32 -11.38
C ALA A 252 13.99 2.05 -12.04
N LYS A 253 13.65 1.80 -13.31
CA LYS A 253 14.17 0.66 -14.09
C LYS A 253 15.70 0.60 -14.10
N GLU A 254 16.37 1.76 -14.09
CA GLU A 254 17.84 1.85 -14.10
C GLU A 254 18.46 1.89 -12.69
N ASN A 255 17.78 2.51 -11.72
CA ASN A 255 18.39 2.85 -10.42
C ASN A 255 17.87 2.01 -9.26
N TYR A 256 16.65 1.49 -9.36
CA TYR A 256 15.98 0.75 -8.28
C TYR A 256 15.96 -0.76 -8.50
N PHE A 257 16.22 -1.24 -9.72
CA PHE A 257 16.22 -2.66 -10.05
C PHE A 257 17.55 -3.06 -10.71
N GLY A 258 18.11 -4.19 -10.26
CA GLY A 258 19.32 -4.74 -10.85
C GLY A 258 19.00 -5.86 -11.80
N VAL A 259 19.10 -5.61 -13.10
CA VAL A 259 18.89 -6.62 -14.14
C VAL A 259 20.25 -7.01 -14.75
N ASP A 260 20.49 -8.31 -14.96
CA ASP A 260 21.71 -8.79 -15.60
C ASP A 260 21.61 -8.83 -17.14
N GLU A 261 22.72 -9.14 -17.81
CA GLU A 261 22.80 -9.26 -19.28
C GLU A 261 21.85 -10.32 -19.88
N SER A 262 21.36 -11.26 -19.07
CA SER A 262 20.39 -12.28 -19.47
C SER A 262 18.94 -11.86 -19.21
N ASN A 263 18.71 -10.58 -18.94
CA ASN A 263 17.41 -10.01 -18.57
C ASN A 263 16.79 -10.68 -17.33
N LYS A 264 17.60 -10.97 -16.30
CA LYS A 264 17.12 -11.52 -15.03
C LYS A 264 17.28 -10.51 -13.90
N LEU A 265 16.20 -10.30 -13.15
CA LEU A 265 16.25 -9.51 -11.92
C LEU A 265 17.16 -10.21 -10.89
N ARG A 266 18.16 -9.47 -10.41
CA ARG A 266 19.14 -9.91 -9.40
C ARG A 266 18.85 -9.32 -8.04
N TRP A 267 18.44 -8.07 -8.00
CA TRP A 267 18.06 -7.37 -6.78
C TRP A 267 17.00 -6.31 -7.07
N THR A 268 16.25 -5.95 -6.04
CA THR A 268 15.32 -4.83 -6.02
C THR A 268 15.66 -3.93 -4.84
N THR A 269 15.46 -2.64 -4.99
CA THR A 269 15.57 -1.70 -3.88
C THR A 269 14.36 -1.84 -2.97
N PHE A 270 14.61 -2.12 -1.71
CA PHE A 270 13.61 -2.12 -0.66
C PHE A 270 13.21 -0.67 -0.32
N TYR A 271 14.21 0.15 0.01
CA TYR A 271 14.11 1.61 0.03
C TYR A 271 15.43 2.26 -0.39
N TYR A 272 15.36 3.51 -0.80
CA TYR A 272 16.49 4.38 -1.10
C TYR A 272 16.52 5.57 -0.15
N ASP A 273 17.70 5.90 0.36
CA ASP A 273 17.97 7.13 1.10
C ASP A 273 18.76 8.12 0.23
N PRO A 274 18.12 9.18 -0.29
CA PRO A 274 18.80 10.14 -1.16
C PRO A 274 19.73 11.11 -0.43
N ILE A 275 19.60 11.27 0.90
CA ILE A 275 20.55 12.10 1.67
C ILE A 275 21.89 11.35 1.79
N ARG A 276 21.82 10.03 1.99
CA ARG A 276 23.00 9.18 2.13
C ARG A 276 23.46 8.58 0.80
N ASN A 277 22.64 8.68 -0.23
CA ASN A 277 22.79 7.96 -1.50
C ASN A 277 22.97 6.44 -1.27
N GLU A 278 22.10 5.85 -0.43
CA GLU A 278 22.19 4.45 -0.01
C GLU A 278 20.93 3.69 -0.40
N HIS A 279 21.09 2.56 -1.09
CA HIS A 279 19.99 1.63 -1.38
C HIS A 279 20.05 0.45 -0.42
N MET A 280 18.97 0.22 0.33
CA MET A 280 18.74 -1.09 0.94
C MET A 280 18.25 -2.04 -0.15
N ARG A 281 19.08 -3.02 -0.56
CA ARG A 281 18.78 -3.92 -1.68
C ARG A 281 18.44 -5.32 -1.21
N HIS A 282 17.32 -5.84 -1.67
CA HIS A 282 16.86 -7.19 -1.40
C HIS A 282 16.84 -8.06 -2.67
N GLY A 283 16.55 -9.34 -2.49
CA GLY A 283 16.43 -10.29 -3.60
C GLY A 283 15.13 -10.10 -4.40
N PRO A 284 15.00 -10.79 -5.55
CA PRO A 284 13.84 -10.64 -6.44
C PRO A 284 12.46 -10.93 -5.84
N SER A 285 12.39 -11.69 -4.73
CA SER A 285 11.13 -11.95 -4.01
C SER A 285 10.43 -10.66 -3.58
N ASP A 286 11.19 -9.63 -3.25
CA ASP A 286 10.69 -8.40 -2.65
C ASP A 286 10.17 -7.41 -3.69
N ALA A 287 10.20 -7.78 -4.98
CA ALA A 287 9.57 -7.01 -6.06
C ALA A 287 8.06 -7.27 -6.17
N LEU A 288 7.55 -8.30 -5.48
CA LEU A 288 6.15 -8.73 -5.56
C LEU A 288 5.15 -7.62 -5.13
N PRO A 289 5.36 -6.87 -4.03
CA PRO A 289 4.45 -5.78 -3.66
C PRO A 289 4.40 -4.66 -4.70
N THR A 290 5.55 -4.29 -5.29
CA THR A 290 5.62 -3.28 -6.36
C THR A 290 4.96 -3.76 -7.65
N SER A 291 5.10 -5.04 -7.99
CA SER A 291 4.45 -5.66 -9.16
C SER A 291 2.92 -5.48 -9.12
N LEU A 292 2.28 -5.63 -7.94
CA LEU A 292 0.83 -5.44 -7.80
C LEU A 292 0.37 -4.05 -8.27
N TYR A 293 1.02 -2.99 -7.80
CA TYR A 293 0.62 -1.63 -8.14
C TYR A 293 1.07 -1.24 -9.55
N LEU A 294 2.16 -1.80 -10.06
CA LEU A 294 2.59 -1.56 -11.43
C LEU A 294 1.69 -2.22 -12.47
N LEU A 295 0.97 -3.27 -12.11
CA LEU A 295 0.15 -4.04 -13.05
C LEU A 295 -0.75 -3.18 -13.97
N PRO A 296 -1.53 -2.21 -13.47
CA PRO A 296 -2.32 -1.30 -14.31
C PRO A 296 -1.52 -0.15 -14.98
N GLN A 297 -0.29 0.11 -14.54
CA GLN A 297 0.53 1.25 -14.97
C GLN A 297 1.54 0.87 -16.06
N ASP A 298 2.25 -0.24 -15.87
CA ASP A 298 3.15 -0.87 -16.84
C ASP A 298 3.02 -2.41 -16.69
N PRO A 299 2.04 -3.02 -17.37
CA PRO A 299 1.80 -4.46 -17.26
C PRO A 299 3.03 -5.30 -17.60
N SER A 300 3.83 -4.86 -18.60
CA SER A 300 5.00 -5.62 -19.04
C SER A 300 6.08 -5.70 -17.96
N TYR A 301 6.33 -4.60 -17.27
CA TYR A 301 7.31 -4.56 -16.21
C TYR A 301 6.78 -5.21 -14.93
N ALA A 302 5.48 -5.06 -14.65
CA ALA A 302 4.83 -5.78 -13.55
C ALA A 302 4.94 -7.31 -13.71
N GLU A 303 4.70 -7.84 -14.91
CA GLU A 303 4.85 -9.27 -15.24
C GLU A 303 6.30 -9.74 -15.04
N PHE A 304 7.28 -8.96 -15.50
CA PHE A 304 8.70 -9.22 -15.30
C PHE A 304 9.05 -9.36 -13.81
N LEU A 305 8.62 -8.40 -12.98
CA LEU A 305 8.86 -8.43 -11.53
C LEU A 305 8.15 -9.62 -10.86
N TYR A 306 6.92 -9.92 -11.26
CA TYR A 306 6.14 -11.06 -10.77
C TYR A 306 6.87 -12.39 -11.02
N HIS A 307 7.25 -12.67 -12.25
CA HIS A 307 7.92 -13.92 -12.60
C HIS A 307 9.29 -14.06 -11.94
N ALA A 308 10.02 -12.95 -11.79
CA ALA A 308 11.27 -12.96 -11.03
C ALA A 308 11.06 -13.34 -9.55
N ALA A 309 10.02 -12.80 -8.91
CA ALA A 309 9.66 -13.13 -7.54
C ALA A 309 9.21 -14.58 -7.40
N VAL A 310 8.30 -15.07 -8.25
CA VAL A 310 7.81 -16.46 -8.26
C VAL A 310 8.95 -17.46 -8.46
N ALA A 311 9.85 -17.18 -9.41
CA ALA A 311 11.00 -18.03 -9.67
C ALA A 311 11.95 -18.08 -8.45
N LYS A 312 12.18 -16.94 -7.80
CA LYS A 312 13.01 -16.87 -6.58
C LYS A 312 12.37 -17.59 -5.39
N MET A 313 11.05 -17.54 -5.28
CA MET A 313 10.28 -18.22 -4.24
C MET A 313 10.13 -19.73 -4.50
N GLY A 314 10.22 -20.15 -5.76
CA GLY A 314 9.99 -21.54 -6.17
C GLY A 314 8.52 -21.95 -6.11
N TRP A 315 7.59 -20.99 -6.13
CA TRP A 315 6.15 -21.25 -6.00
C TRP A 315 5.54 -22.00 -7.18
N SER A 316 6.21 -22.04 -8.33
CA SER A 316 5.84 -22.90 -9.45
C SER A 316 6.48 -24.30 -9.38
N ASP A 317 7.59 -24.51 -8.66
CA ASP A 317 8.27 -25.83 -8.60
C ASP A 317 7.53 -26.90 -7.77
N GLN A 318 6.75 -27.77 -8.44
CA GLN A 318 5.95 -28.85 -7.83
C GLN A 318 6.78 -29.86 -7.02
N LYS A 319 8.10 -29.93 -7.22
CA LYS A 319 8.97 -30.88 -6.52
C LYS A 319 9.40 -30.39 -5.14
N LYS A 320 9.07 -29.14 -4.77
CA LYS A 320 9.44 -28.52 -3.50
C LYS A 320 8.18 -28.15 -2.70
N PRO A 321 8.25 -28.05 -1.36
CA PRO A 321 7.18 -27.42 -0.59
C PRO A 321 7.02 -25.94 -0.96
N VAL A 322 5.84 -25.36 -0.71
CA VAL A 322 5.64 -23.91 -0.85
C VAL A 322 6.49 -23.21 0.20
N ARG A 323 7.36 -22.30 -0.25
CA ARG A 323 8.12 -21.44 0.65
C ARG A 323 7.21 -20.33 1.17
N ALA A 324 6.96 -20.32 2.48
CA ALA A 324 6.18 -19.27 3.14
C ALA A 324 7.10 -18.19 3.73
N PRO A 325 6.97 -16.92 3.32
CA PRO A 325 7.60 -15.79 4.01
C PRO A 325 7.06 -15.63 5.43
N SER A 326 7.83 -14.96 6.30
CA SER A 326 7.38 -14.63 7.66
C SER A 326 6.18 -13.69 7.68
N ASP A 327 6.09 -12.81 6.67
CA ASP A 327 4.93 -11.97 6.44
C ASP A 327 3.94 -12.69 5.50
N PRO A 328 2.76 -13.11 6.00
CA PRO A 328 1.80 -13.87 5.22
C PRO A 328 1.21 -13.08 4.05
N ARG A 329 1.34 -11.74 4.03
CA ARG A 329 0.83 -10.90 2.94
C ARG A 329 1.48 -11.21 1.60
N PHE A 330 2.73 -11.69 1.59
CA PHE A 330 3.36 -12.16 0.36
C PHE A 330 2.59 -13.32 -0.30
N ILE A 331 1.97 -14.20 0.49
CA ILE A 331 1.14 -15.28 -0.06
C ILE A 331 -0.14 -14.69 -0.70
N ALA A 332 -0.77 -13.72 -0.04
CA ALA A 332 -1.95 -13.03 -0.59
C ALA A 332 -1.62 -12.27 -1.90
N LEU A 333 -0.50 -11.54 -1.94
CA LEU A 333 0.01 -10.90 -3.15
C LEU A 333 0.30 -11.92 -4.26
N GLY A 334 0.93 -13.04 -3.90
CA GLY A 334 1.22 -14.13 -4.83
C GLY A 334 -0.06 -14.73 -5.43
N LEU A 335 -1.10 -14.92 -4.63
CA LEU A 335 -2.41 -15.38 -5.10
C LEU A 335 -3.08 -14.39 -6.05
N ALA A 336 -3.12 -13.11 -5.67
CA ALA A 336 -3.74 -12.07 -6.48
C ALA A 336 -3.05 -11.94 -7.85
N LEU A 337 -1.71 -11.85 -7.86
CA LEU A 337 -0.94 -11.73 -9.10
C LEU A 337 -0.95 -13.02 -9.93
N ALA A 338 -0.87 -14.21 -9.30
CA ALA A 338 -0.96 -15.46 -10.06
C ALA A 338 -2.32 -15.62 -10.74
N LYS A 339 -3.40 -15.18 -10.10
CA LYS A 339 -4.72 -15.15 -10.70
C LYS A 339 -4.77 -14.18 -11.87
N GLU A 340 -4.24 -12.97 -11.71
CA GLU A 340 -4.26 -11.92 -12.74
C GLU A 340 -3.45 -12.33 -13.98
N TRP A 341 -2.27 -12.94 -13.80
CA TRP A 341 -1.43 -13.41 -14.89
C TRP A 341 -1.85 -14.78 -15.47
N GLY A 342 -2.86 -15.44 -14.90
CA GLY A 342 -3.25 -16.79 -15.31
C GLY A 342 -2.19 -17.87 -15.02
N ASP A 343 -1.31 -17.66 -14.04
CA ASP A 343 -0.36 -18.68 -13.56
C ASP A 343 -1.10 -19.70 -12.68
N GLU A 344 -1.83 -20.61 -13.32
CA GLU A 344 -2.62 -21.65 -12.66
C GLU A 344 -1.77 -22.56 -11.76
N GLN A 345 -0.51 -22.78 -12.11
CA GLN A 345 0.38 -23.65 -11.36
C GLN A 345 0.74 -23.04 -10.01
N THR A 346 1.17 -21.77 -10.00
CA THR A 346 1.43 -21.03 -8.77
C THR A 346 0.13 -20.83 -7.98
N LEU A 347 -0.96 -20.42 -8.64
CA LEU A 347 -2.25 -20.17 -8.00
C LEU A 347 -2.77 -21.40 -7.25
N ASN A 348 -2.83 -22.57 -7.90
CA ASN A 348 -3.33 -23.80 -7.28
C ASN A 348 -2.49 -24.23 -6.08
N ARG A 349 -1.17 -24.06 -6.16
CA ARG A 349 -0.26 -24.41 -5.06
C ARG A 349 -0.39 -23.47 -3.87
N LEU A 350 -0.47 -22.17 -4.12
CA LEU A 350 -0.68 -21.19 -3.07
C LEU A 350 -2.07 -21.33 -2.44
N ASN A 351 -3.12 -21.60 -3.22
CA ASN A 351 -4.46 -21.86 -2.69
C ASN A 351 -4.45 -23.08 -1.75
N LYS A 352 -3.86 -24.20 -2.20
CA LYS A 352 -3.71 -25.38 -1.36
C LYS A 352 -2.97 -25.06 -0.06
N TYR A 353 -1.86 -24.31 -0.14
CA TYR A 353 -1.11 -23.89 1.04
C TYR A 353 -1.98 -23.05 1.99
N VAL A 354 -2.76 -22.10 1.46
CA VAL A 354 -3.62 -21.24 2.29
C VAL A 354 -4.70 -22.04 3.00
N GLU A 355 -5.41 -22.93 2.30
CA GLU A 355 -6.44 -23.80 2.91
C GLU A 355 -5.87 -24.71 4.01
N GLU A 356 -4.60 -25.09 3.92
CA GLU A 356 -3.94 -25.95 4.90
C GLU A 356 -3.40 -25.18 6.11
N ASN A 357 -3.12 -23.88 5.99
CA ASN A 357 -2.31 -23.14 6.97
C ASN A 357 -2.94 -21.87 7.55
N PHE A 358 -4.00 -21.31 6.97
CA PHE A 358 -4.65 -20.09 7.47
C PHE A 358 -6.11 -20.33 7.89
N GLU A 359 -6.51 -19.62 8.94
CA GLU A 359 -7.89 -19.45 9.41
C GLU A 359 -8.33 -17.98 9.11
N PRO A 360 -9.63 -17.68 9.00
CA PRO A 360 -10.76 -18.57 9.25
C PRO A 360 -11.25 -19.31 8.00
N ARG A 361 -11.65 -20.57 8.20
CA ARG A 361 -12.23 -21.39 7.12
C ARG A 361 -13.64 -20.95 6.66
N ALA A 362 -14.37 -20.11 7.40
CA ALA A 362 -15.70 -19.58 7.04
C ALA A 362 -16.15 -18.41 7.94
N PHE A 363 -16.75 -17.31 7.43
CA PHE A 363 -17.07 -16.06 8.20
C PHE A 363 -18.48 -15.96 8.93
N GLY A 364 -18.63 -15.47 10.21
CA GLY A 364 -19.82 -15.13 11.10
C GLY A 364 -20.03 -15.78 12.55
N PRO A 365 -21.22 -16.16 13.12
CA PRO A 365 -21.37 -16.73 14.51
C PRO A 365 -21.64 -18.25 14.76
N ASP A 366 -22.03 -19.10 13.78
CA ASP A 366 -22.50 -20.49 14.00
C ASP A 366 -21.76 -21.56 13.13
N LYS A 367 -20.43 -21.47 12.97
CA LYS A 367 -19.62 -21.92 11.78
C LYS A 367 -19.64 -20.96 10.61
N SER A 368 -20.29 -19.87 10.85
CA SER A 368 -19.77 -18.60 10.44
C SER A 368 -18.76 -18.24 11.57
N GLU A 369 -17.50 -17.90 11.26
CA GLU A 369 -16.64 -16.84 11.87
C GLU A 369 -15.60 -16.17 10.99
#